data_AF-A0A1I0HYA3-F1
#
_entry.id   AF-A0A1I0HYA3-F1
#
_cell.length_a   1.000
_cell.length_b   1.000
_cell.length_c   1.000
_cell.angle_alpha   90.00
_cell.angle_beta   90.00
_cell.angle_gamma   90.00
#
_symmetry.space_group_name_H-M   'P 1'
#
loop_
_entity.id
_entity.type
_entity.pdbx_description
1 polymer ?
#
loop_
_entity_poly.entity_id
_entity_poly.type
_entity_poly.pdbx_seq_one_letter_code
_entity_poly.pdbx_strand_id
1 'polypeptide(L)'
;MYTIGEVESMAGINASTLRYYEKEGILLNIGRNESGRRVYTEEQLKWLKFVLALKNTGMSIEEIKAYMEMTLQGEPTVMERREFLVQHKENVEKQMAEMFANLERINQKIAFYDATVLKKGYLDA
;
A
#
# COMPACT_ATOMS: atom_id res chain seq x y z
N MET A 1 12.37 -14.17 -13.46
CA MET A 1 13.07 -12.91 -13.15
C MET A 1 12.40 -11.81 -13.94
N TYR A 2 12.19 -10.64 -13.35
CA TYR A 2 11.47 -9.51 -13.94
C TYR A 2 12.40 -8.30 -14.00
N THR A 3 12.40 -7.57 -15.11
CA THR A 3 13.09 -6.29 -15.25
C THR A 3 12.37 -5.19 -14.47
N ILE A 4 13.04 -4.07 -14.23
CA ILE A 4 12.44 -2.95 -13.51
C ILE A 4 11.15 -2.44 -14.18
N GLY A 5 11.08 -2.37 -15.52
CA GLY A 5 9.90 -1.91 -16.24
C GLY A 5 8.71 -2.88 -16.17
N GLU A 6 8.99 -4.19 -16.13
CA GLU A 6 7.94 -5.20 -15.88
C GLU A 6 7.40 -5.04 -14.45
N VAL A 7 8.27 -4.83 -13.46
CA VAL A 7 7.83 -4.59 -12.08
C VAL A 7 7.04 -3.29 -11.96
N GLU A 8 7.43 -2.21 -12.65
CA GLU A 8 6.64 -0.98 -12.68
C GLU A 8 5.21 -1.24 -13.15
N SER A 9 5.08 -1.99 -14.25
CA SER A 9 3.78 -2.33 -14.84
C SER A 9 2.95 -3.23 -13.91
N MET A 10 3.58 -4.19 -13.23
CA MET A 10 2.90 -5.17 -12.37
C MET A 10 2.54 -4.61 -10.99
N ALA A 11 3.36 -3.72 -10.44
CA ALA A 11 3.22 -3.19 -9.08
C ALA A 11 2.59 -1.78 -9.04
N GLY A 12 2.47 -1.11 -10.20
CA GLY A 12 1.87 0.22 -10.30
C GLY A 12 2.68 1.32 -9.63
N ILE A 13 4.00 1.13 -9.51
CA ILE A 13 4.93 2.14 -8.97
C ILE A 13 6.03 2.41 -9.97
N ASN A 14 6.60 3.60 -9.95
CA ASN A 14 7.68 3.95 -10.86
C ASN A 14 9.05 3.39 -10.40
N ALA A 15 10.00 3.38 -11.32
CA ALA A 15 11.34 2.86 -11.10
C ALA A 15 12.12 3.68 -10.06
N SER A 16 11.80 4.97 -9.88
CA SER A 16 12.39 5.77 -8.79
C SER A 16 11.95 5.28 -7.42
N THR A 17 10.69 4.88 -7.26
CA THR A 17 10.17 4.30 -6.01
C THR A 17 10.83 2.94 -5.74
N LEU A 18 10.98 2.09 -6.76
CA LEU A 18 11.72 0.83 -6.61
C LEU A 18 13.17 1.05 -6.16
N ARG A 19 13.87 2.01 -6.79
CA ARG A 19 15.23 2.39 -6.41
C ARG A 19 15.30 3.00 -5.01
N TYR A 20 14.29 3.77 -4.64
CA TYR A 20 14.19 4.34 -3.30
C TYR A 20 14.01 3.24 -2.25
N TYR A 21 13.12 2.28 -2.46
CA TYR A 21 12.94 1.15 -1.54
C TYR A 21 14.17 0.24 -1.45
N GLU A 22 14.90 0.04 -2.55
CA GLU A 22 16.21 -0.62 -2.52
C GLU A 22 17.21 0.17 -1.68
N LYS A 23 17.31 1.49 -1.87
CA LYS A 23 18.22 2.36 -1.12
C LYS A 23 17.90 2.38 0.38
N GLU A 24 16.62 2.37 0.73
CA GLU A 24 16.15 2.37 2.13
C GLU A 24 16.25 1.00 2.80
N GLY A 25 16.71 -0.04 2.10
CA GLY A 25 16.85 -1.40 2.64
C GLY A 25 15.52 -2.16 2.77
N ILE A 26 14.46 -1.65 2.14
CA ILE A 26 13.13 -2.28 2.13
C ILE A 26 13.08 -3.41 1.10
N LEU A 27 13.73 -3.22 -0.04
CA LEU A 27 13.94 -4.28 -1.03
C LEU A 27 15.41 -4.72 -0.98
N LEU A 28 15.63 -5.99 -0.66
CA LEU A 28 16.96 -6.56 -0.49
C LEU A 28 17.30 -7.57 -1.59
N ASN A 29 18.60 -7.80 -1.77
CA ASN A 29 19.15 -8.81 -2.68
C ASN A 29 18.68 -8.65 -4.14
N ILE A 30 18.50 -7.42 -4.62
CA ILE A 30 18.14 -7.16 -6.02
C ILE A 30 19.29 -7.60 -6.93
N GLY A 31 19.03 -8.61 -7.75
CA GLY A 31 20.00 -9.17 -8.68
C GLY A 31 20.24 -8.25 -9.88
N ARG A 32 21.29 -8.58 -10.64
CA ARG A 32 21.56 -7.97 -11.95
C ARG A 32 21.68 -9.05 -13.02
N ASN A 33 21.17 -8.77 -14.22
CA ASN A 33 21.39 -9.63 -15.38
C ASN A 33 22.77 -9.39 -16.00
N GLU A 34 23.10 -10.14 -17.06
CA GLU A 34 24.38 -10.06 -17.78
C GLU A 34 24.68 -8.67 -18.34
N SER A 35 23.65 -7.88 -18.66
CA SER A 35 23.79 -6.49 -19.12
C SER A 35 23.85 -5.47 -17.96
N GLY A 36 23.98 -5.92 -16.71
CA GLY A 36 24.07 -5.08 -15.51
C GLY A 36 22.76 -4.45 -15.04
N ARG A 37 21.62 -4.81 -15.65
CA ARG A 37 20.29 -4.27 -15.32
C ARG A 37 19.67 -5.02 -14.14
N ARG A 38 18.95 -4.29 -13.27
CA ARG A 38 18.23 -4.86 -12.13
C ARG A 38 17.19 -5.88 -12.57
N VAL A 39 17.16 -7.00 -11.87
CA VAL A 39 16.17 -8.04 -12.04
C VAL A 39 15.62 -8.48 -10.69
N TYR A 40 14.32 -8.73 -10.67
CA TYR A 40 13.55 -9.03 -9.48
C TYR A 40 13.00 -10.46 -9.55
N THR A 41 13.06 -11.19 -8.44
CA THR A 41 12.47 -12.52 -8.31
C THR A 41 10.98 -12.42 -8.01
N GLU A 42 10.22 -13.50 -8.22
CA GLU A 42 8.81 -13.52 -7.85
C GLU A 42 8.60 -13.28 -6.34
N GLU A 43 9.50 -13.77 -5.50
CA GLU A 43 9.49 -13.53 -4.06
C GLU A 43 9.66 -12.04 -3.73
N GLN A 44 10.58 -11.35 -4.41
CA GLN A 44 10.74 -9.90 -4.26
C GLN A 44 9.49 -9.13 -4.71
N LEU A 45 8.77 -9.62 -5.73
CA LEU A 45 7.49 -9.03 -6.14
C LEU A 45 6.40 -9.25 -5.09
N LYS A 46 6.31 -10.45 -4.51
CA LYS A 46 5.35 -10.74 -3.42
C LYS A 46 5.63 -9.85 -2.21
N TRP A 47 6.90 -9.73 -1.84
CA TRP A 47 7.36 -8.84 -0.78
C TRP A 47 7.02 -7.37 -1.08
N LEU A 48 7.32 -6.89 -2.29
CA LEU A 48 6.98 -5.53 -2.71
C LEU A 48 5.47 -5.25 -2.60
N LYS A 49 4.62 -6.17 -3.06
CA LYS A 49 3.15 -6.01 -2.94
C LYS A 49 2.71 -5.90 -1.48
N PHE A 50 3.33 -6.66 -0.58
CA PHE A 50 3.05 -6.57 0.84
C PHE A 50 3.48 -5.22 1.43
N VAL A 51 4.69 -4.75 1.12
CA VAL A 51 5.18 -3.41 1.52
C VAL A 51 4.24 -2.31 1.01
N LEU A 52 3.77 -2.40 -0.23
CA LEU A 52 2.83 -1.44 -0.79
C LEU A 52 1.49 -1.48 -0.06
N ALA A 53 0.99 -2.66 0.34
CA ALA A 53 -0.21 -2.76 1.16
C ALA A 53 -0.04 -2.03 2.50
N LEU A 54 1.09 -2.22 3.20
CA LEU A 54 1.39 -1.49 4.44
C LEU A 54 1.47 0.02 4.22
N LYS A 55 2.20 0.47 3.18
CA LYS A 55 2.36 1.88 2.85
C LYS A 55 1.04 2.57 2.49
N ASN A 56 0.21 1.91 1.69
CA ASN A 56 -1.08 2.43 1.21
C ASN A 56 -2.13 2.49 2.32
N THR A 57 -1.95 1.69 3.37
CA THR A 57 -2.81 1.68 4.57
C THR A 57 -2.26 2.56 5.69
N GLY A 58 -1.37 3.49 5.35
CA GLY A 58 -0.93 4.56 6.26
C GLY A 58 0.36 4.29 7.02
N MET A 59 0.98 3.11 6.88
CA MET A 59 2.26 2.86 7.53
C MET A 59 3.36 3.77 6.96
N SER A 60 4.19 4.31 7.84
CA SER A 60 5.36 5.12 7.49
C SER A 60 6.49 4.25 6.93
N ILE A 61 7.45 4.89 6.25
CA ILE A 61 8.63 4.17 5.74
C ILE A 61 9.50 3.68 6.91
N GLU A 62 9.58 4.46 7.97
CA GLU A 62 10.32 4.16 9.19
C GLU A 62 9.77 2.91 9.88
N GLU A 63 8.46 2.79 10.01
CA GLU A 63 7.78 1.59 10.54
C GLU A 63 8.00 0.36 9.66
N ILE A 64 7.92 0.52 8.34
CA ILE A 64 8.20 -0.58 7.39
C ILE A 64 9.65 -1.06 7.54
N LYS A 65 10.60 -0.13 7.75
CA LYS A 65 12.01 -0.48 8.00
C LYS A 65 12.20 -1.21 9.33
N ALA A 66 11.50 -0.80 10.39
CA ALA A 66 11.51 -1.52 11.66
C ALA A 66 10.97 -2.96 11.50
N TYR A 67 9.88 -3.13 10.75
CA TYR A 67 9.35 -4.45 10.42
C TYR A 67 10.34 -5.30 9.61
N MET A 68 11.07 -4.67 8.69
CA MET A 68 12.12 -5.33 7.92
C MET A 68 13.28 -5.81 8.78
N GLU A 69 13.75 -5.00 9.72
CA GLU A 69 14.82 -5.38 10.64
C GLU A 69 14.43 -6.62 11.46
N MET A 70 13.20 -6.66 11.98
CA MET A 70 12.69 -7.85 12.65
C MET A 70 12.67 -9.07 11.71
N THR A 71 12.30 -8.87 10.45
CA THR A 71 12.22 -9.96 9.47
C THR A 71 13.59 -10.57 9.17
N LEU A 72 14.65 -9.75 9.14
CA LEU A 72 16.02 -10.20 8.95
C LEU A 72 16.56 -11.01 10.12
N GLN A 73 16.07 -10.78 11.35
CA GLN A 73 16.43 -11.57 12.52
C GLN A 73 15.84 -13.00 12.50
N GLY A 74 14.83 -13.26 11.66
CA GLY A 74 14.32 -14.60 11.40
C GLY A 74 13.27 -15.09 12.42
N GLU A 75 13.39 -16.36 12.84
CA GLU A 75 12.40 -17.03 13.70
C GLU A 75 12.16 -16.38 15.07
N PRO A 76 13.18 -15.85 15.78
CA PRO A 76 12.98 -15.27 17.12
C PRO A 76 11.97 -14.12 17.17
N THR A 77 11.78 -13.39 16.07
CA THR A 77 10.90 -12.22 16.00
C THR A 77 9.52 -12.52 15.43
N VAL A 78 9.18 -13.79 15.14
CA VAL A 78 7.89 -14.14 14.50
C VAL A 78 6.70 -13.63 15.30
N MET A 79 6.74 -13.75 16.63
CA MET A 79 5.65 -13.27 17.50
C MET A 79 5.56 -11.75 17.50
N GLU A 80 6.69 -11.04 17.55
CA GLU A 80 6.75 -9.58 17.53
C GLU A 80 6.24 -9.03 16.19
N ARG A 81 6.66 -9.64 15.06
CA ARG A 81 6.18 -9.30 13.72
C ARG A 81 4.68 -9.53 13.57
N ARG A 82 4.16 -10.63 14.13
CA ARG A 82 2.72 -10.90 14.12
C ARG A 82 1.97 -9.82 14.89
N GLU A 83 2.42 -9.47 16.09
CA GLU A 83 1.78 -8.46 16.92
C GLU A 83 1.78 -7.08 16.25
N PHE A 84 2.90 -6.71 15.66
CA PHE A 84 3.02 -5.49 14.87
C PHE A 84 1.98 -5.42 13.73
N LEU A 85 1.78 -6.52 13.01
CA LEU A 85 0.78 -6.58 11.95
C LEU A 85 -0.66 -6.62 12.46
N VAL A 86 -0.92 -7.23 13.62
CA VAL A 86 -2.23 -7.19 14.27
C VAL A 86 -2.58 -5.76 14.65
N GLN A 87 -1.65 -5.03 15.26
CA GLN A 87 -1.88 -3.64 15.64
C GLN A 87 -2.15 -2.76 14.42
N HIS A 88 -1.39 -2.95 13.33
CA HIS A 88 -1.63 -2.24 12.09
C HIS A 88 -3.00 -2.59 11.49
N LYS A 89 -3.36 -3.88 11.46
CA LYS A 89 -4.67 -4.34 11.00
C LYS A 89 -5.81 -3.64 11.74
N GLU A 90 -5.75 -3.55 13.06
CA GLU A 90 -6.79 -2.87 13.86
C GLU A 90 -6.92 -1.39 13.48
N ASN A 91 -5.79 -0.72 13.24
CA ASN A 91 -5.79 0.67 12.76
C ASN A 91 -6.46 0.80 11.39
N VAL A 92 -6.17 -0.12 10.47
CA VAL A 92 -6.81 -0.15 9.14
C VAL A 92 -8.31 -0.39 9.25
N GLU A 93 -8.75 -1.35 10.07
CA GLU A 93 -10.16 -1.64 10.29
C GLU A 93 -10.91 -0.42 10.86
N LYS A 94 -10.29 0.31 11.79
CA LYS A 94 -10.83 1.56 12.32
C LYS A 94 -10.94 2.64 11.24
N GLN A 95 -9.90 2.85 10.43
CA GLN A 95 -9.93 3.82 9.33
C GLN A 95 -11.00 3.47 8.30
N MET A 96 -11.20 2.18 7.99
CA MET A 96 -12.27 1.74 7.10
C MET A 96 -13.65 2.09 7.66
N ALA A 97 -13.90 1.80 8.94
CA ALA A 97 -15.17 2.13 9.59
C ALA A 97 -15.47 3.64 9.56
N GLU A 98 -14.45 4.47 9.86
CA GLU A 98 -14.56 5.93 9.78
C GLU A 98 -14.81 6.41 8.35
N MET A 99 -14.14 5.82 7.36
CA MET A 99 -14.32 6.16 5.95
C MET A 99 -15.74 5.84 5.47
N PHE A 100 -16.29 4.67 5.84
CA PHE A 100 -17.67 4.31 5.53
C PHE A 100 -18.68 5.27 6.17
N ALA A 101 -18.46 5.63 7.44
CA ALA A 101 -19.32 6.60 8.12
C ALA A 101 -19.29 7.98 7.45
N ASN A 102 -18.12 8.42 6.97
CA ASN A 102 -17.98 9.67 6.23
C ASN A 102 -18.63 9.61 4.85
N LEU A 103 -18.45 8.51 4.12
CA LEU A 103 -19.11 8.28 2.83
C LEU A 103 -20.63 8.36 2.96
N GLU A 104 -21.19 7.77 4.01
CA GLU A 104 -22.64 7.84 4.26
C GLU A 104 -23.14 9.28 4.48
N ARG A 105 -22.40 10.10 5.24
CA ARG A 105 -22.73 11.53 5.40
C ARG A 105 -22.69 12.29 4.07
N ILE A 106 -21.73 11.97 3.21
CA ILE A 106 -21.61 12.56 1.87
C ILE A 106 -22.82 12.15 1.02
N ASN A 107 -23.20 10.87 1.02
CA ASN A 107 -24.36 10.35 0.29
C ASN A 107 -25.67 11.01 0.74
N GLN A 108 -25.87 11.16 2.05
CA GLN A 108 -27.03 11.88 2.60
C GLN A 108 -27.09 13.33 2.10
N LYS A 109 -25.93 13.98 1.99
CA LYS A 109 -25.86 15.35 1.50
C LYS A 109 -26.15 15.46 0.01
N ILE A 110 -25.68 14.51 -0.80
CA ILE A 110 -26.02 14.39 -2.22
C ILE A 110 -27.53 14.20 -2.39
N ALA A 111 -28.13 13.23 -1.67
CA ALA A 111 -29.57 12.95 -1.74
C ALA A 111 -30.43 14.17 -1.36
N PHE A 112 -29.99 14.96 -0.37
CA PHE A 112 -30.64 16.23 -0.03
C PHE A 112 -30.63 17.22 -1.20
N TYR A 113 -29.52 17.34 -1.92
CA TYR A 113 -29.43 18.20 -3.10
C TYR A 113 -30.26 17.68 -4.26
N ASP A 114 -30.23 16.38 -4.54
CA ASP A 114 -31.07 15.77 -5.59
C ASP A 114 -32.55 16.04 -5.35
N ALA A 115 -33.02 15.88 -4.12
CA ALA A 115 -34.39 16.21 -3.73
C ALA A 115 -34.70 17.71 -3.88
N THR A 116 -33.72 18.58 -3.64
CA THR A 116 -33.87 20.03 -3.79
C THR A 116 -33.94 20.45 -5.26
N VAL A 117 -33.11 19.84 -6.11
CA VAL A 117 -33.08 20.06 -7.57
C VAL A 117 -34.41 19.63 -8.18
N LEU A 118 -34.90 18.43 -7.82
CA LEU A 118 -36.21 17.91 -8.25
C LEU A 118 -37.36 18.84 -7.83
N LYS A 119 -37.37 19.31 -6.57
CA LYS A 119 -38.42 20.22 -6.07
C LYS A 119 -38.42 21.59 -6.72
N LYS A 120 -37.28 22.07 -7.21
CA LYS A 120 -37.13 23.40 -7.80
C LYS A 120 -37.23 23.41 -9.33
N GLY A 121 -37.56 22.28 -9.97
CA GLY A 121 -37.77 22.21 -11.41
C GLY A 121 -36.51 22.44 -12.26
N TYR A 122 -35.32 22.25 -11.68
CA TYR A 122 -34.06 22.40 -12.43
C TYR A 122 -33.79 21.25 -13.42
N LEU A 123 -34.70 20.27 -13.51
CA LEU A 123 -34.67 19.14 -14.45
C LEU A 123 -35.81 19.21 -15.49
N ASP A 124 -36.22 20.42 -15.88
CA ASP A 124 -36.99 20.65 -17.10
C ASP A 124 -36.11 21.40 -18.12
N ALA A 125 -35.42 20.62 -18.96
CA ALA A 125 -34.96 21.00 -20.31
C ALA A 125 -34.66 19.72 -21.12
#